data_AF-C6PP98-F1
#
_entry.id   AF-C6PP98-F1
#
_cell.length_a   1.000
_cell.length_b   1.000
_cell.length_c   1.000
_cell.angle_alpha   90.00
_cell.angle_beta   90.00
_cell.angle_gamma   90.00
#
_symmetry.space_group_name_H-M   'P 1'
#
loop_
_entity.id
_entity.type
_entity.pdbx_description
1 polymer ?
#
loop_
_entity_poly.entity_id
_entity_poly.type
_entity_poly.pdbx_seq_one_letter_code
_entity_poly.pdbx_strand_id
1 'polypeptide(L)'
;MESKQYNLNPYELLSKLYNNNVEGFSEEEISEAEKRLNIKLPKPLKEYYLHYGKLSINTCLHRIFSPEELDFSYNYLMEEVEDEDEETTLENLKKTKNYLLFWIENQGCWYQGIDVEDIKNDNPKVHITTNDDLFEWDICSNSFYSHILSMIYEQLSASDLEYEDIPKEDIAAILKQNEIDIKKLIPAVKPYDCVHVVTCWDEDKKKLFYFTREKEELQSLNIISAED
;
A
#
# COMPACT_ATOMS: atom_id res chain seq x y z
N MET A 1 0.43 25.00 20.16
CA MET A 1 0.09 23.96 19.15
C MET A 1 1.19 22.93 19.22
N GLU A 2 0.85 21.64 19.30
CA GLU A 2 1.88 20.62 19.07
C GLU A 2 2.28 20.73 17.60
N SER A 3 3.55 21.04 17.32
CA SER A 3 4.09 21.15 15.95
C SER A 3 4.33 19.79 15.30
N LYS A 4 4.10 18.70 16.04
CA LYS A 4 4.28 17.33 15.56
C LYS A 4 2.95 16.64 15.37
N GLN A 5 2.75 16.07 14.19
CA GLN A 5 1.62 15.21 13.84
C GLN A 5 2.09 13.77 13.77
N TYR A 6 1.40 12.86 14.45
CA TYR A 6 1.75 11.44 14.53
C TYR A 6 0.74 10.60 13.77
N ASN A 7 1.20 9.48 13.19
CA ASN A 7 0.37 8.48 12.50
C ASN A 7 -0.49 9.09 11.38
N LEU A 8 0.18 9.80 10.47
CA LEU A 8 -0.40 10.31 9.24
C LEU A 8 -1.09 9.19 8.48
N ASN A 9 -2.29 9.46 7.98
CA ASN A 9 -2.94 8.58 7.01
C ASN A 9 -2.28 8.73 5.61
N PRO A 10 -2.59 7.86 4.64
CA PRO A 10 -1.99 7.93 3.31
C PRO A 10 -2.07 9.29 2.61
N TYR A 11 -3.22 9.99 2.72
CA TYR A 11 -3.42 11.27 2.04
C TYR A 11 -2.63 12.38 2.71
N GLU A 12 -2.60 12.39 4.04
CA GLU A 12 -1.74 13.31 4.80
C GLU A 12 -0.28 13.09 4.43
N LEU A 13 0.19 11.83 4.41
CA LEU A 13 1.55 11.48 4.04
C LEU A 13 1.89 11.98 2.63
N LEU A 14 1.10 11.60 1.62
CA LEU A 14 1.36 11.96 0.23
C LEU A 14 1.28 13.48 0.03
N SER A 15 0.36 14.17 0.70
CA SER A 15 0.31 15.64 0.66
C SER A 15 1.62 16.28 1.16
N LYS A 16 2.31 15.67 2.14
CA LYS A 16 3.60 16.15 2.62
C LYS A 16 4.75 15.78 1.67
N LEU A 17 4.74 14.57 1.13
CA LEU A 17 5.78 14.09 0.19
C LEU A 17 5.75 14.83 -1.14
N TYR A 18 4.58 15.25 -1.59
CA TYR A 18 4.36 15.86 -2.90
C TYR A 18 3.91 17.33 -2.82
N ASN A 19 4.13 18.01 -1.70
CA ASN A 19 3.80 19.43 -1.54
C ASN A 19 2.35 19.80 -1.93
N ASN A 20 1.40 18.98 -1.50
CA ASN A 20 -0.04 19.04 -1.84
C ASN A 20 -0.37 18.90 -3.33
N ASN A 21 0.58 18.45 -4.16
CA ASN A 21 0.28 18.07 -5.53
C ASN A 21 -0.64 16.85 -5.54
N VAL A 22 -1.65 16.90 -6.39
CA VAL A 22 -2.68 15.88 -6.53
C VAL A 22 -2.71 15.50 -8.00
N GLU A 23 -2.33 14.26 -8.29
CA GLU A 23 -2.30 13.70 -9.63
C GLU A 23 -3.05 12.37 -9.61
N GLY A 24 -4.31 12.39 -10.01
CA GLY A 24 -5.18 11.22 -10.00
C GLY A 24 -5.87 10.97 -11.34
N PHE A 25 -6.53 9.81 -11.39
CA PHE A 25 -7.42 9.46 -12.49
C PHE A 25 -8.73 10.25 -12.39
N SER A 26 -9.35 10.50 -13.53
CA SER A 26 -10.67 11.12 -13.61
C SER A 26 -11.77 10.18 -13.11
N GLU A 27 -12.91 10.76 -12.72
CA GLU A 27 -14.10 9.96 -12.41
C GLU A 27 -14.57 9.11 -13.60
N GLU A 28 -14.31 9.55 -14.84
CA GLU A 28 -14.64 8.82 -16.06
C GLU A 28 -13.80 7.56 -16.20
N GLU A 29 -12.47 7.67 -16.12
CA GLU A 29 -11.53 6.52 -16.15
C GLU A 29 -11.92 5.47 -15.09
N ILE A 30 -12.27 5.92 -13.88
CA ILE A 30 -12.71 5.04 -12.79
C ILE A 30 -14.08 4.42 -13.07
N SER A 31 -15.03 5.18 -13.62
CA SER A 31 -16.37 4.70 -13.97
C SER A 31 -16.33 3.67 -15.09
N GLU A 32 -15.42 3.82 -16.05
CA GLU A 32 -15.18 2.83 -17.11
C GLU A 32 -14.65 1.52 -16.53
N ALA A 33 -13.69 1.58 -15.61
CA ALA A 33 -13.21 0.41 -14.88
C ALA A 33 -14.33 -0.28 -14.09
N GLU A 34 -15.12 0.48 -13.31
CA GLU A 34 -16.27 -0.04 -12.56
C GLU A 34 -17.30 -0.75 -13.47
N LYS A 35 -17.59 -0.18 -14.65
CA LYS A 35 -18.49 -0.78 -15.63
C LYS A 35 -17.92 -2.06 -16.23
N ARG A 36 -16.65 -2.05 -16.61
CA ARG A 36 -15.92 -3.19 -17.19
C ARG A 36 -15.88 -4.37 -16.21
N LEU A 37 -15.54 -4.10 -14.96
CA LEU A 37 -15.45 -5.10 -13.90
C LEU A 37 -16.81 -5.47 -13.29
N ASN A 38 -17.88 -4.74 -13.65
CA ASN A 38 -19.22 -4.91 -13.09
C ASN A 38 -19.26 -4.85 -11.54
N ILE A 39 -18.48 -3.95 -10.96
CA ILE A 39 -18.41 -3.70 -9.51
C ILE A 39 -18.41 -2.19 -9.23
N LYS A 40 -18.58 -1.83 -7.95
CA LYS A 40 -18.09 -0.55 -7.44
C LYS A 40 -16.73 -0.79 -6.82
N LEU A 41 -15.74 0.01 -7.19
CA LEU A 41 -14.41 -0.13 -6.59
C LEU A 41 -14.52 0.12 -5.08
N PRO A 42 -13.72 -0.60 -4.26
CA PRO A 42 -13.63 -0.31 -2.83
C PRO A 42 -13.39 1.18 -2.62
N LYS A 43 -14.17 1.80 -1.74
CA LYS A 43 -14.10 3.24 -1.47
C LYS A 43 -12.66 3.75 -1.29
N PRO A 44 -11.80 3.13 -0.46
CA PRO A 44 -10.46 3.66 -0.24
C PRO A 44 -9.56 3.54 -1.48
N LEU A 45 -9.71 2.49 -2.29
CA LEU A 45 -8.99 2.33 -3.57
C LEU A 45 -9.43 3.39 -4.59
N LYS A 46 -10.75 3.63 -4.70
CA LYS A 46 -11.32 4.67 -5.55
C LYS A 46 -10.82 6.07 -5.15
N GLU A 47 -10.88 6.39 -3.87
CA GLU A 47 -10.41 7.68 -3.34
C GLU A 47 -8.90 7.85 -3.57
N TYR A 48 -8.12 6.78 -3.39
CA TYR A 48 -6.69 6.80 -3.70
C TYR A 48 -6.43 7.11 -5.18
N TYR A 49 -7.10 6.41 -6.10
CA TYR A 49 -6.94 6.66 -7.54
C TYR A 49 -7.33 8.08 -7.96
N LEU A 50 -8.41 8.62 -7.41
CA LEU A 50 -8.88 9.98 -7.71
C LEU A 50 -7.88 11.07 -7.34
N HIS A 51 -7.10 10.88 -6.27
CA HIS A 51 -6.20 11.92 -5.76
C HIS A 51 -4.75 11.68 -6.17
N TYR A 52 -4.30 10.42 -6.15
CA TYR A 52 -2.87 10.10 -6.20
C TYR A 52 -2.53 8.98 -7.18
N GLY A 53 -3.51 8.45 -7.91
CA GLY A 53 -3.33 7.30 -8.79
C GLY A 53 -2.29 7.49 -9.90
N LYS A 54 -1.99 8.73 -10.29
CA LYS A 54 -1.00 9.06 -11.34
C LYS A 54 0.36 9.51 -10.80
N LEU A 55 0.55 9.58 -9.48
CA LEU A 55 1.86 9.88 -8.91
C LEU A 55 2.90 8.81 -9.30
N SER A 56 4.12 9.26 -9.59
CA SER A 56 5.23 8.39 -10.00
C SER A 56 5.58 7.30 -8.99
N ILE A 57 5.40 7.56 -7.69
CA ILE A 57 5.66 6.57 -6.63
C ILE A 57 4.85 5.28 -6.78
N ASN A 58 3.72 5.32 -7.48
CA ASN A 58 2.89 4.13 -7.71
C ASN A 58 3.55 3.09 -8.63
N THR A 59 4.65 3.45 -9.30
CA THR A 59 5.30 2.61 -10.32
C THR A 59 6.82 2.55 -10.18
N CYS A 60 7.39 2.98 -9.05
CA CYS A 60 8.84 3.11 -8.88
C CYS A 60 9.57 1.77 -8.76
N LEU A 61 9.20 0.96 -7.77
CA LEU A 61 9.73 -0.37 -7.51
C LEU A 61 8.77 -1.45 -8.00
N HIS A 62 7.53 -1.38 -7.54
CA HIS A 62 6.42 -2.25 -7.91
C HIS A 62 5.33 -1.41 -8.57
N ARG A 63 4.33 -2.05 -9.17
CA ARG A 63 3.39 -1.32 -10.03
C ARG A 63 1.96 -1.48 -9.55
N ILE A 64 1.35 -0.36 -9.15
CA ILE A 64 -0.09 -0.32 -8.94
C ILE A 64 -0.75 -0.34 -10.32
N PHE A 65 -1.73 -1.22 -10.51
CA PHE A 65 -2.52 -1.25 -11.72
C PHE A 65 -3.27 0.06 -11.89
N SER A 66 -3.27 0.61 -13.11
CA SER A 66 -4.20 1.68 -13.46
C SER A 66 -5.65 1.14 -13.48
N PRO A 67 -6.67 2.02 -13.45
CA PRO A 67 -8.06 1.58 -13.53
C PRO A 67 -8.37 0.70 -14.75
N GLU A 68 -7.69 0.91 -15.89
CA GLU A 68 -7.86 0.08 -17.08
C GLU A 68 -7.25 -1.32 -16.95
N GLU A 69 -6.20 -1.47 -16.13
CA GLU A 69 -5.48 -2.73 -15.90
C GLU A 69 -6.03 -3.56 -14.75
N LEU A 70 -6.85 -2.97 -13.87
CA LEU A 70 -7.51 -3.72 -12.81
C LEU A 70 -8.25 -4.91 -13.39
N ASP A 71 -8.04 -6.08 -12.82
CA ASP A 71 -8.79 -7.27 -13.19
C ASP A 71 -8.89 -8.28 -12.03
N PHE A 72 -9.68 -9.32 -12.26
CA PHE A 72 -9.89 -10.39 -11.30
C PHE A 72 -8.83 -11.50 -11.46
N SER A 73 -8.36 -12.05 -10.34
CA SER A 73 -7.41 -13.18 -10.35
C SER A 73 -7.92 -14.36 -11.16
N TYR A 74 -9.24 -14.59 -11.18
CA TYR A 74 -9.84 -15.64 -11.99
C TYR A 74 -9.63 -15.46 -13.50
N ASN A 75 -9.56 -14.22 -14.01
CA ASN A 75 -9.34 -14.02 -15.45
C ASN A 75 -7.94 -14.47 -15.85
N TYR A 76 -6.92 -14.14 -15.06
CA TYR A 76 -5.55 -14.64 -15.24
C TYR A 76 -5.47 -16.17 -15.12
N LEU A 77 -6.11 -16.74 -14.11
CA LEU A 77 -6.15 -18.21 -13.93
C LEU A 77 -6.84 -18.92 -15.10
N MET A 78 -7.89 -18.33 -15.67
CA MET A 78 -8.58 -18.90 -16.83
C MET A 78 -7.70 -18.88 -18.08
N GLU A 79 -6.85 -17.88 -18.25
CA GLU A 79 -5.84 -17.86 -19.32
C GLU A 79 -4.83 -19.01 -19.14
N GLU A 80 -4.40 -19.30 -17.89
CA GLU A 80 -3.53 -20.44 -17.60
C GLU A 80 -4.18 -21.81 -17.85
N VAL A 81 -5.50 -21.95 -17.60
CA VAL A 81 -6.26 -23.19 -17.92
C VAL A 81 -6.16 -23.54 -19.40
N GLU A 82 -6.15 -22.54 -20.29
CA GLU A 82 -6.09 -22.78 -21.74
C GLU A 82 -4.75 -23.39 -22.18
N ASP A 83 -3.68 -23.21 -21.38
CA ASP A 83 -2.31 -23.63 -21.69
C ASP A 83 -1.83 -24.86 -20.88
N GLU A 84 -2.52 -25.25 -19.80
CA GLU A 84 -2.14 -26.34 -18.88
C GLU A 84 -3.13 -27.54 -18.85
N ASP A 85 -2.95 -28.46 -17.89
CA ASP A 85 -3.87 -29.57 -17.62
C ASP A 85 -5.19 -29.06 -17.03
N GLU A 86 -6.18 -28.86 -17.90
CA GLU A 86 -7.51 -28.34 -17.62
C GLU A 86 -8.17 -28.95 -16.36
N GLU A 87 -8.02 -30.26 -16.13
CA GLU A 87 -8.65 -30.93 -14.98
C GLU A 87 -8.07 -30.44 -13.65
N THR A 88 -6.75 -30.39 -13.54
CA THR A 88 -6.03 -29.95 -12.34
C THR A 88 -6.31 -28.47 -12.05
N THR A 89 -6.24 -27.62 -13.08
CA THR A 89 -6.44 -26.17 -12.94
C THR A 89 -7.89 -25.83 -12.54
N LEU A 90 -8.89 -26.52 -13.12
CA LEU A 90 -10.29 -26.37 -12.72
C LEU A 90 -10.57 -26.85 -11.28
N GLU A 91 -9.86 -27.88 -10.80
CA GLU A 91 -9.97 -28.30 -9.39
C GLU A 91 -9.38 -27.28 -8.42
N ASN A 92 -8.25 -26.66 -8.77
CA ASN A 92 -7.64 -25.62 -7.95
C ASN A 92 -8.48 -24.35 -7.94
N LEU A 93 -9.00 -23.93 -9.10
CA LEU A 93 -9.89 -22.77 -9.22
C LEU A 93 -11.14 -22.86 -8.31
N LYS A 94 -11.66 -24.08 -8.08
CA LYS A 94 -12.79 -24.29 -7.15
C LYS A 94 -12.44 -24.07 -5.67
N LYS A 95 -11.16 -24.11 -5.32
CA LYS A 95 -10.65 -23.98 -3.94
C LYS A 95 -10.10 -22.57 -3.67
N THR A 96 -9.73 -21.86 -4.72
CA THR A 96 -9.22 -20.49 -4.66
C THR A 96 -10.39 -19.51 -4.61
N LYS A 97 -10.17 -18.33 -4.01
CA LYS A 97 -11.13 -17.23 -4.04
C LYS A 97 -10.82 -16.29 -5.20
N ASN A 98 -11.79 -15.47 -5.59
CA ASN A 98 -11.55 -14.44 -6.59
C ASN A 98 -11.10 -13.14 -5.91
N TYR A 99 -10.05 -12.51 -6.45
CA TYR A 99 -9.46 -11.28 -5.92
C TYR A 99 -9.45 -10.20 -6.98
N LEU A 100 -9.83 -8.97 -6.62
CA LEU A 100 -9.55 -7.79 -7.43
C LEU A 100 -8.05 -7.45 -7.27
N LEU A 101 -7.27 -7.68 -8.31
CA LEU A 101 -5.84 -7.40 -8.34
C LEU A 101 -5.61 -5.89 -8.50
N PHE A 102 -4.71 -5.32 -7.71
CA PHE A 102 -4.40 -3.88 -7.81
C PHE A 102 -2.91 -3.54 -7.69
N TRP A 103 -2.06 -4.45 -7.21
CA TRP A 103 -0.63 -4.21 -7.09
C TRP A 103 0.16 -5.46 -7.49
N ILE A 104 1.18 -5.28 -8.32
CA ILE A 104 2.02 -6.36 -8.83
C ILE A 104 3.50 -6.06 -8.57
N GLU A 105 4.25 -7.10 -8.25
CA GLU A 105 5.71 -7.08 -8.25
C GLU A 105 6.26 -6.78 -9.66
N ASN A 106 7.45 -6.22 -9.74
CA ASN A 106 8.04 -5.76 -11.01
C ASN A 106 8.52 -6.88 -11.95
N GLN A 107 8.70 -8.09 -11.45
CA GLN A 107 8.98 -9.30 -12.24
C GLN A 107 7.73 -10.17 -12.41
N GLY A 108 6.61 -9.78 -11.78
CA GLY A 108 5.33 -10.50 -11.84
C GLY A 108 5.29 -11.74 -10.95
N CYS A 109 6.20 -11.88 -9.97
CA CYS A 109 6.23 -13.06 -9.10
C CYS A 109 5.09 -13.07 -8.07
N TRP A 110 4.68 -11.90 -7.59
CA TRP A 110 3.54 -11.81 -6.68
C TRP A 110 2.54 -10.75 -7.06
N TYR A 111 1.31 -11.00 -6.65
CA TYR A 111 0.17 -10.13 -6.82
C TYR A 111 -0.46 -9.82 -5.47
N GLN A 112 -1.02 -8.63 -5.36
CA GLN A 112 -1.84 -8.24 -4.23
C GLN A 112 -3.21 -7.78 -4.67
N GLY A 113 -4.19 -8.15 -3.86
CA GLY A 113 -5.59 -8.01 -4.21
C GLY A 113 -6.53 -7.93 -3.02
N ILE A 114 -7.76 -7.56 -3.32
CA ILE A 114 -8.87 -7.52 -2.36
C ILE A 114 -9.82 -8.66 -2.70
N ASP A 115 -10.18 -9.49 -1.73
CA ASP A 115 -11.20 -10.52 -1.89
C ASP A 115 -12.50 -9.89 -2.41
N VAL A 116 -13.07 -10.44 -3.47
CA VAL A 116 -14.31 -9.93 -4.08
C VAL A 116 -15.45 -9.85 -3.07
N GLU A 117 -15.49 -10.75 -2.09
CA GLU A 117 -16.49 -10.72 -1.02
C GLU A 117 -16.33 -9.49 -0.10
N ASP A 118 -15.11 -8.97 0.03
CA ASP A 118 -14.75 -7.86 0.91
C ASP A 118 -14.78 -6.48 0.23
N ILE A 119 -15.02 -6.39 -1.09
CA ILE A 119 -15.02 -5.12 -1.85
C ILE A 119 -15.91 -4.04 -1.24
N LYS A 120 -17.02 -4.44 -0.60
CA LYS A 120 -18.01 -3.53 -0.01
C LYS A 120 -17.59 -3.00 1.36
N ASN A 121 -16.54 -3.55 1.97
CA ASN A 121 -16.06 -3.12 3.27
C ASN A 121 -15.41 -1.73 3.14
N ASP A 122 -15.63 -0.87 4.13
CA ASP A 122 -15.08 0.50 4.13
C ASP A 122 -13.54 0.52 4.14
N ASN A 123 -12.93 -0.54 4.67
CA ASN A 123 -11.49 -0.70 4.79
C ASN A 123 -11.16 -2.19 4.63
N PRO A 124 -11.17 -2.71 3.39
CA PRO A 124 -11.02 -4.13 3.14
C PRO A 124 -9.62 -4.62 3.52
N LYS A 125 -9.50 -5.93 3.73
CA LYS A 125 -8.21 -6.60 3.87
C LYS A 125 -7.51 -6.65 2.51
N VAL A 126 -6.19 -6.78 2.56
CA VAL A 126 -5.34 -6.99 1.39
C VAL A 126 -4.67 -8.35 1.53
N HIS A 127 -4.68 -9.09 0.43
CA HIS A 127 -4.09 -10.40 0.30
C HIS A 127 -2.89 -10.35 -0.65
N ILE A 128 -1.94 -11.26 -0.45
CA ILE A 128 -0.77 -11.46 -1.32
C ILE A 128 -0.68 -12.93 -1.72
N THR A 129 -0.21 -13.20 -2.93
CA THR A 129 0.16 -14.55 -3.35
C THR A 129 1.40 -15.06 -2.60
N THR A 130 1.50 -16.36 -2.35
CA THR A 130 2.59 -16.93 -1.50
C THR A 130 3.43 -18.03 -2.13
N ASN A 131 3.03 -18.53 -3.30
CA ASN A 131 3.69 -19.65 -3.97
C ASN A 131 3.99 -19.35 -5.46
N ASP A 132 4.26 -18.09 -5.78
CA ASP A 132 4.46 -17.60 -7.16
C ASP A 132 3.33 -18.02 -8.14
N ASP A 133 2.13 -18.24 -7.60
CA ASP A 133 0.91 -18.62 -8.31
C ASP A 133 -0.28 -17.77 -7.82
N LEU A 134 -1.38 -17.81 -8.56
CA LEU A 134 -2.64 -17.13 -8.19
C LEU A 134 -3.60 -18.04 -7.41
N PHE A 135 -3.18 -19.22 -6.96
CA PHE A 135 -4.01 -20.17 -6.21
C PHE A 135 -3.90 -19.99 -4.70
N GLU A 136 -2.70 -19.69 -4.19
CA GLU A 136 -2.39 -19.61 -2.76
C GLU A 136 -2.20 -18.16 -2.27
N TRP A 137 -3.06 -17.75 -1.33
CA TRP A 137 -3.13 -16.37 -0.84
C TRP A 137 -3.09 -16.31 0.69
N ASP A 138 -2.30 -15.38 1.22
CA ASP A 138 -2.32 -15.00 2.64
C ASP A 138 -2.78 -13.55 2.83
N ILE A 139 -3.26 -13.23 4.03
CA ILE A 139 -3.58 -11.85 4.40
C ILE A 139 -2.26 -11.13 4.69
N CYS A 140 -1.90 -10.15 3.86
CA CYS A 140 -0.74 -9.29 4.10
C CYS A 140 -1.12 -8.02 4.87
N SER A 141 -2.39 -7.60 4.89
CA SER A 141 -2.86 -6.47 5.70
C SER A 141 -4.34 -6.58 6.06
N ASN A 142 -4.69 -6.20 7.30
CA ASN A 142 -6.07 -6.09 7.75
C ASN A 142 -6.69 -4.69 7.51
N SER A 143 -5.97 -3.79 6.83
CA SER A 143 -6.47 -2.47 6.43
C SER A 143 -5.83 -2.00 5.12
N PHE A 144 -6.66 -1.57 4.18
CA PHE A 144 -6.23 -0.93 2.95
C PHE A 144 -5.41 0.35 3.20
N TYR A 145 -5.84 1.23 4.11
CA TYR A 145 -5.06 2.45 4.40
C TYR A 145 -3.67 2.15 4.97
N SER A 146 -3.57 1.22 5.91
CA SER A 146 -2.27 0.80 6.44
C SER A 146 -1.42 0.12 5.36
N HIS A 147 -2.06 -0.61 4.45
CA HIS A 147 -1.38 -1.23 3.33
C HIS A 147 -0.80 -0.20 2.36
N ILE A 148 -1.54 0.86 2.01
CA ILE A 148 -1.03 1.95 1.17
C ILE A 148 0.18 2.64 1.81
N LEU A 149 0.23 2.80 3.13
CA LEU A 149 1.43 3.32 3.80
C LEU A 149 2.62 2.37 3.61
N SER A 150 2.45 1.06 3.83
CA SER A 150 3.50 0.05 3.59
C SER A 150 4.00 0.11 2.14
N MET A 151 3.07 0.13 1.19
CA MET A 151 3.35 0.23 -0.23
C MET A 151 4.17 1.49 -0.54
N ILE A 152 3.75 2.67 -0.07
CA ILE A 152 4.51 3.92 -0.26
C ILE A 152 5.91 3.79 0.33
N TYR A 153 6.04 3.21 1.52
CA TYR A 153 7.33 3.01 2.17
C TYR A 153 8.26 2.13 1.32
N GLU A 154 7.76 1.02 0.78
CA GLU A 154 8.53 0.11 -0.08
C GLU A 154 8.95 0.76 -1.40
N GLN A 155 8.08 1.59 -1.98
CA GLN A 155 8.37 2.30 -3.24
C GLN A 155 9.48 3.35 -3.09
N LEU A 156 9.75 3.86 -1.87
CA LEU A 156 10.72 4.93 -1.64
C LEU A 156 12.11 4.61 -2.20
N SER A 157 12.57 3.38 -2.05
CA SER A 157 13.93 2.99 -2.44
C SER A 157 14.21 3.06 -3.94
N ALA A 158 13.16 3.07 -4.75
CA ALA A 158 13.26 3.22 -6.20
C ALA A 158 12.64 4.53 -6.69
N SER A 159 12.26 5.43 -5.78
CA SER A 159 11.65 6.72 -6.11
C SER A 159 12.70 7.82 -6.25
N ASP A 160 12.30 8.94 -6.86
CA ASP A 160 13.13 10.14 -6.97
C ASP A 160 13.10 11.00 -5.70
N LEU A 161 12.40 10.58 -4.64
CA LEU A 161 12.34 11.33 -3.38
C LEU A 161 13.67 11.21 -2.65
N GLU A 162 14.23 12.34 -2.21
CA GLU A 162 15.42 12.34 -1.37
C GLU A 162 15.07 11.97 0.08
N TYR A 163 15.78 10.96 0.61
CA TYR A 163 15.59 10.52 2.00
C TYR A 163 16.91 10.04 2.62
N GLU A 164 16.98 10.14 3.95
CA GLU A 164 18.06 9.57 4.75
C GLU A 164 17.58 8.22 5.32
N ASP A 165 18.24 7.12 4.95
CA ASP A 165 18.03 5.80 5.58
C ASP A 165 18.86 5.71 6.87
N ILE A 166 18.17 5.55 7.99
CA ILE A 166 18.76 5.53 9.33
C ILE A 166 18.79 4.10 9.85
N PRO A 167 19.98 3.58 10.22
CA PRO A 167 20.11 2.23 10.74
C PRO A 167 19.44 2.11 12.11
N LYS A 168 18.97 0.89 12.43
CA LYS A 168 18.16 0.60 13.62
C LYS A 168 18.81 1.08 14.93
N GLU A 169 20.12 0.92 15.05
CA GLU A 169 20.91 1.31 16.22
C GLU A 169 20.85 2.81 16.53
N ASP A 170 20.64 3.66 15.52
CA ASP A 170 20.64 5.12 15.67
C ASP A 170 19.24 5.70 15.92
N ILE A 171 18.18 4.90 15.71
CA ILE A 171 16.78 5.33 15.87
C ILE A 171 16.54 5.97 17.25
N ALA A 172 17.04 5.34 18.33
CA ALA A 172 16.85 5.85 19.69
C ALA A 172 17.47 7.24 19.90
N ALA A 173 18.63 7.49 19.30
CA ALA A 173 19.29 8.79 19.35
C ALA A 173 18.50 9.84 18.57
N ILE A 174 18.02 9.49 17.37
CA ILE A 174 17.21 10.38 16.53
C ILE A 174 15.89 10.76 17.19
N LEU A 175 15.18 9.80 17.80
CA LEU A 175 13.94 10.06 18.55
C LEU A 175 14.18 11.09 19.67
N LYS A 176 15.26 10.90 20.45
CA LYS A 176 15.64 11.81 21.54
C LYS A 176 16.04 13.19 21.02
N GLN A 177 16.85 13.26 19.97
CA GLN A 177 17.31 14.52 19.39
C GLN A 177 16.15 15.34 18.80
N ASN A 178 15.14 14.67 18.26
CA ASN A 178 13.99 15.32 17.63
C ASN A 178 12.77 15.44 18.55
N GLU A 179 12.89 15.02 19.81
CA GLU A 179 11.79 15.04 20.80
C GLU A 179 10.53 14.32 20.29
N ILE A 180 10.73 13.18 19.64
CA ILE A 180 9.64 12.35 19.10
C ILE A 180 9.18 11.38 20.20
N ASP A 181 7.90 11.44 20.55
CA ASP A 181 7.32 10.59 21.59
C ASP A 181 6.94 9.21 21.03
N ILE A 182 7.71 8.19 21.43
CA ILE A 182 7.47 6.80 21.02
C ILE A 182 6.08 6.29 21.40
N LYS A 183 5.48 6.79 22.50
CA LYS A 183 4.13 6.38 22.92
C LYS A 183 3.05 6.95 22.01
N LYS A 184 3.32 8.08 21.34
CA LYS A 184 2.43 8.65 20.32
C LYS A 184 2.64 7.97 18.96
N LEU A 185 3.87 7.58 18.62
CA LEU A 185 4.19 6.80 17.41
C LEU A 185 3.58 5.41 17.44
N ILE A 186 3.63 4.73 18.58
CA ILE A 186 3.15 3.35 18.72
C ILE A 186 1.85 3.43 19.55
N PRO A 187 0.70 3.74 18.92
CA PRO A 187 -0.56 3.73 19.66
C PRO A 187 -0.83 2.31 20.18
N ALA A 188 -1.47 2.21 21.33
CA ALA A 188 -1.79 0.94 22.01
C ALA A 188 -2.79 0.04 21.24
N VAL A 189 -3.10 0.36 19.97
CA VAL A 189 -4.00 -0.40 19.11
C VAL A 189 -3.25 -1.60 18.53
N LYS A 190 -3.95 -2.73 18.46
CA LYS A 190 -3.38 -4.01 18.00
C LYS A 190 -2.84 -3.90 16.57
N PRO A 191 -1.70 -4.55 16.28
CA PRO A 191 -1.09 -4.58 14.96
C PRO A 191 -2.03 -5.22 13.90
N TYR A 192 -2.10 -4.62 12.71
CA TYR A 192 -2.44 -5.29 11.44
C TYR A 192 -1.32 -6.29 11.06
N ASP A 193 -1.56 -7.30 10.23
CA ASP A 193 -0.52 -8.32 9.95
C ASP A 193 0.52 -7.89 8.87
N CYS A 194 0.58 -6.59 8.52
CA CYS A 194 1.53 -6.03 7.54
C CYS A 194 2.80 -5.48 8.21
N VAL A 195 3.85 -5.18 7.42
CA VAL A 195 4.91 -4.27 7.86
C VAL A 195 4.26 -3.00 8.38
N HIS A 196 4.46 -2.72 9.65
CA HIS A 196 3.80 -1.61 10.26
C HIS A 196 4.56 -0.35 10.07
N VAL A 197 3.91 0.54 9.35
CA VAL A 197 4.44 1.85 9.13
C VAL A 197 3.82 2.83 10.13
N VAL A 198 4.67 3.57 10.82
CA VAL A 198 4.27 4.68 11.71
C VAL A 198 5.04 5.93 11.34
N THR A 199 4.42 7.08 11.53
CA THR A 199 4.93 8.35 11.00
C THR A 199 4.91 9.44 12.05
N CYS A 200 5.86 10.36 11.96
CA CYS A 200 5.82 11.65 12.65
C CYS A 200 6.22 12.75 11.68
N TRP A 201 5.34 13.71 11.47
CA TRP A 201 5.64 14.93 10.74
C TRP A 201 5.98 16.04 11.73
N ASP A 202 7.15 16.66 11.59
CA ASP A 202 7.58 17.84 12.34
C ASP A 202 7.38 19.09 11.47
N GLU A 203 6.34 19.87 11.77
CA GLU A 203 5.96 21.06 11.00
C GLU A 203 7.00 22.19 11.10
N ASP A 204 7.71 22.29 12.23
CA ASP A 204 8.72 23.34 12.44
C ASP A 204 9.98 23.05 11.62
N LYS A 205 10.34 21.76 11.50
CA LYS A 205 11.53 21.32 10.75
C LYS A 205 11.24 20.93 9.30
N LYS A 206 9.96 20.84 8.91
CA LYS A 206 9.51 20.31 7.62
C LYS A 206 10.10 18.92 7.33
N LYS A 207 10.14 18.07 8.36
CA LYS A 207 10.69 16.71 8.28
C LYS A 207 9.63 15.66 8.57
N LEU A 208 9.57 14.67 7.70
CA LEU A 208 8.83 13.44 7.91
C LEU A 208 9.78 12.36 8.43
N PHE A 209 9.42 11.77 9.55
CA PHE A 209 10.07 10.58 10.10
C PHE A 209 9.16 9.39 9.81
N TYR A 210 9.64 8.45 8.98
CA TYR A 210 8.86 7.35 8.45
C TYR A 210 9.46 6.02 8.89
N PHE A 211 8.81 5.36 9.85
CA PHE A 211 9.36 4.18 10.51
C PHE A 211 8.64 2.92 10.07
N THR A 212 9.38 1.81 10.00
CA THR A 212 8.76 0.48 10.10
C THR A 212 8.87 -0.03 11.53
N ARG A 213 7.96 -0.92 11.92
CA ARG A 213 8.00 -1.60 13.22
C ARG A 213 7.55 -3.05 13.10
N GLU A 214 8.04 -3.85 14.02
CA GLU A 214 7.52 -5.18 14.32
C GLU A 214 7.01 -5.16 15.75
N LYS A 215 5.71 -5.44 15.94
CA LYS A 215 5.04 -5.33 17.24
C LYS A 215 5.23 -3.92 17.84
N GLU A 216 5.96 -3.81 18.95
CA GLU A 216 6.23 -2.57 19.67
C GLU A 216 7.65 -2.03 19.40
N GLU A 217 8.40 -2.64 18.49
CA GLU A 217 9.80 -2.30 18.23
C GLU A 217 9.97 -1.70 16.84
N LEU A 218 10.51 -0.48 16.77
CA LEU A 218 10.88 0.17 15.52
C LEU A 218 12.06 -0.57 14.87
N GLN A 219 11.98 -0.83 13.57
CA GLN A 219 12.97 -1.62 12.84
C GLN A 219 13.84 -0.75 11.92
N SER A 220 13.23 0.19 11.20
CA SER A 220 13.93 1.11 10.30
C SER A 220 13.34 2.51 10.38
N LEU A 221 14.09 3.50 9.90
CA LEU A 221 13.65 4.88 9.81
C LEU A 221 14.16 5.51 8.51
N ASN A 222 13.25 6.02 7.70
CA ASN A 222 13.56 6.96 6.63
C ASN A 222 13.20 8.39 7.09
N ILE A 223 14.12 9.34 6.94
CA ILE A 223 13.85 10.76 7.17
C ILE A 223 13.76 11.47 5.82
N ILE A 224 12.63 12.10 5.55
CA ILE A 224 12.39 12.87 4.32
C ILE A 224 12.25 14.33 4.71
N SER A 225 13.04 15.20 4.09
CA SER A 225 12.88 16.66 4.23
C SER A 225 11.98 17.13 3.09
N ALA A 226 10.89 17.83 3.41
CA ALA A 226 10.13 18.50 2.37
C ALA A 226 10.88 19.78 1.95
N GLU A 227 11.05 19.98 0.65
CA GLU A 227 11.52 21.25 0.11
C GLU A 227 10.41 22.31 0.19
N ASP A 228 10.79 23.56 0.50
CA ASP A 228 9.89 24.73 0.57
C ASP A 228 9.23 25.08 -0.77
#